data_AF-A0A0F8YGH4-F1
#
_entry.id   AF-A0A0F8YGH4-F1
#
_cell.length_a   1.000
_cell.length_b   1.000
_cell.length_c   1.000
_cell.angle_alpha   90.00
_cell.angle_beta   90.00
_cell.angle_gamma   90.00
#
_symmetry.space_group_name_H-M   'P 1'
#
loop_
_entity.id
_entity.type
_entity.pdbx_description
1 polymer ?
#
loop_
_entity_poly.entity_id
_entity_poly.type
_entity_poly.pdbx_seq_one_letter_code
_entity_poly.pdbx_strand_id
1 'polypeptide(L)'
;EELFKQMTAWEPQSTVAYHANGMVHPELGVIGGFVEVDRVFVKTGIFKIVNQSHDSIVADVPRDRVDDVKEPVKVLLERPLVINGEEFTIPVDVEIGEVWGELEAA
;
A
#
# COMPACT_ATOMS: atom_id res chain seq x y z
N GLU A 1 -13.96 20.16 -22.37
CA GLU A 1 -14.42 19.40 -21.18
C GLU A 1 -13.45 18.30 -20.76
N GLU A 2 -12.94 17.47 -21.68
CA GLU A 2 -12.02 16.35 -21.35
C GLU A 2 -10.73 16.80 -20.64
N LEU A 3 -10.06 17.83 -21.16
CA LEU A 3 -8.87 18.43 -20.53
C LEU A 3 -9.15 18.94 -19.11
N PHE A 4 -10.32 19.54 -18.89
CA PHE A 4 -10.70 20.04 -17.57
C PHE A 4 -10.92 18.88 -16.57
N LYS A 5 -11.61 17.82 -17.01
CA LYS A 5 -11.79 16.60 -16.20
C LYS A 5 -10.46 15.91 -15.88
N GLN A 6 -9.55 15.84 -16.85
CA GLN A 6 -8.21 15.27 -16.66
C GLN A 6 -7.38 16.08 -15.64
N MET A 7 -7.42 17.41 -15.72
CA MET A 7 -6.74 18.27 -14.75
C MET A 7 -7.27 18.09 -13.33
N THR A 8 -8.60 17.97 -13.15
CA THR A 8 -9.20 17.77 -11.82
C THR A 8 -8.96 16.37 -11.25
N ALA A 9 -8.75 15.36 -12.10
CA ALA A 9 -8.51 13.97 -11.66
C ALA A 9 -7.03 13.69 -11.37
N TRP A 10 -6.12 14.38 -12.06
CA TRP A 10 -4.70 14.12 -12.01
C TRP A 10 -4.12 14.29 -10.60
N GLU A 11 -4.46 15.39 -9.91
CA GLU A 11 -3.87 15.70 -8.60
C GLU A 11 -4.28 14.69 -7.51
N PRO A 12 -5.56 14.33 -7.33
CA PRO A 12 -5.94 13.27 -6.39
C PRO A 12 -5.32 11.91 -6.74
N GLN A 13 -5.36 11.50 -8.02
CA GLN A 13 -4.87 10.18 -8.44
C GLN A 13 -3.35 10.05 -8.30
N SER A 14 -2.61 11.09 -8.68
CA SER A 14 -1.14 11.10 -8.53
C SER A 14 -0.73 11.15 -7.06
N THR A 15 -1.43 11.92 -6.22
CA THR A 15 -1.17 12.00 -4.78
C THR A 15 -1.30 10.62 -4.12
N VAL A 16 -2.41 9.92 -4.39
CA VAL A 16 -2.62 8.57 -3.84
C VAL A 16 -1.61 7.58 -4.41
N ALA A 17 -1.27 7.66 -5.71
CA ALA A 17 -0.26 6.79 -6.30
C ALA A 17 1.14 7.01 -5.71
N TYR A 18 1.55 8.26 -5.49
CA TYR A 18 2.82 8.58 -4.84
C TYR A 18 2.83 8.10 -3.38
N HIS A 19 1.71 8.27 -2.69
CA HIS A 19 1.53 7.76 -1.35
C HIS A 19 1.60 6.22 -1.30
N ALA A 20 0.90 5.49 -2.16
CA ALA A 20 0.98 4.03 -2.18
C ALA A 20 2.41 3.55 -2.49
N ASN A 21 3.13 4.21 -3.40
CA ASN A 21 4.51 3.88 -3.75
C ASN A 21 5.57 4.26 -2.70
N GLY A 22 5.20 4.97 -1.62
CA GLY A 22 6.13 5.27 -0.52
C GLY A 22 6.76 6.66 -0.55
N MET A 23 6.18 7.63 -1.26
CA MET A 23 6.58 9.04 -1.11
C MET A 23 6.41 9.47 0.34
N VAL A 24 7.49 9.94 0.96
CA VAL A 24 7.44 10.45 2.34
C VAL A 24 6.83 11.85 2.31
N HIS A 25 5.74 12.04 3.05
CA HIS A 25 5.14 13.35 3.25
C HIS A 25 6.08 14.20 4.12
N PRO A 26 6.59 15.34 3.64
CA PRO A 26 7.60 16.12 4.35
C PRO A 26 7.15 16.56 5.76
N GLU A 27 5.85 16.79 5.94
CA GLU A 27 5.26 17.23 7.20
C GLU A 27 5.18 16.12 8.25
N LEU A 28 5.00 14.87 7.80
CA LEU A 28 4.81 13.71 8.69
C LEU A 28 6.10 12.91 8.90
N GLY A 29 6.97 12.84 7.88
CA GLY A 29 8.22 12.08 7.94
C GLY A 29 8.04 10.55 8.06
N VAL A 30 6.82 10.03 7.85
CA VAL A 30 6.52 8.59 8.00
C VAL A 30 6.93 7.82 6.74
N ILE A 31 7.82 6.86 6.92
CA ILE A 31 8.28 5.93 5.89
C ILE A 31 7.29 4.77 5.78
N GLY A 32 6.96 4.36 4.56
CA GLY A 32 6.02 3.28 4.30
C GLY A 32 5.79 3.08 2.81
N GLY A 33 4.64 2.50 2.45
CA GLY A 33 4.27 2.19 1.08
C GLY A 33 5.04 1.00 0.50
N PHE A 34 4.82 0.74 -0.78
CA PHE A 34 5.33 -0.47 -1.46
C PHE A 34 6.87 -0.55 -1.47
N VAL A 35 7.58 0.58 -1.54
CA VAL A 35 9.05 0.61 -1.47
C VAL A 35 9.55 0.10 -0.13
N GLU A 36 8.88 0.44 0.96
CA GLU A 36 9.29 0.00 2.29
C GLU A 36 8.92 -1.47 2.53
N VAL A 37 7.77 -1.92 2.03
CA VAL A 37 7.40 -3.35 2.02
C VAL A 37 8.43 -4.17 1.24
N ASP A 38 8.87 -3.71 0.07
CA ASP A 38 9.94 -4.37 -0.69
C ASP A 38 11.24 -4.46 0.11
N ARG A 39 11.64 -3.34 0.72
CA ARG A 39 12.88 -3.24 1.50
C ARG A 39 12.89 -4.20 2.69
N VAL A 40 11.79 -4.24 3.46
CA VAL A 40 11.70 -4.96 4.72
C VAL A 40 11.39 -6.44 4.52
N PHE A 41 10.52 -6.77 3.57
CA PHE A 41 10.00 -8.13 3.44
C PHE A 41 10.46 -8.83 2.17
N VAL A 42 10.40 -8.18 1.01
CA VAL A 42 10.73 -8.86 -0.26
C VAL A 42 12.19 -9.29 -0.31
N LYS A 43 13.10 -8.43 0.12
CA LYS A 43 14.54 -8.73 0.18
C LYS A 43 14.91 -9.85 1.15
N THR A 44 14.02 -10.22 2.06
CA THR A 44 14.24 -11.35 2.99
C THR A 44 13.88 -12.71 2.37
N GLY A 45 13.17 -12.72 1.24
CA GLY A 45 12.69 -13.93 0.57
C GLY A 45 11.44 -14.57 1.20
N ILE A 46 10.90 -13.99 2.29
CA ILE A 46 9.68 -14.46 2.95
C ILE A 46 8.42 -13.94 2.25
N PHE A 47 8.51 -12.82 1.55
CA PHE A 47 7.39 -12.15 0.91
C PHE A 47 7.73 -11.92 -0.55
N LYS A 48 6.81 -12.21 -1.46
CA LYS A 48 7.02 -11.98 -2.89
C LYS A 48 5.80 -11.30 -3.48
N ILE A 49 5.95 -10.03 -3.87
CA ILE A 49 4.90 -9.33 -4.60
C ILE A 49 4.73 -10.01 -5.97
N VAL A 50 3.56 -10.61 -6.20
CA VAL A 50 3.21 -11.28 -7.47
C VAL A 50 2.46 -10.34 -8.42
N ASN A 51 1.76 -9.36 -7.87
CA ASN A 51 1.03 -8.35 -8.63
C ASN A 51 0.94 -7.05 -7.81
N GLN A 52 0.89 -5.91 -8.51
CA GLN A 52 0.62 -4.59 -7.96
C GLN A 52 -0.46 -3.96 -8.83
N SER A 53 -1.60 -3.63 -8.23
CA SER A 53 -2.76 -3.06 -8.92
C SER A 53 -3.17 -1.77 -8.24
N HIS A 54 -2.79 -0.63 -8.82
CA HIS A 54 -3.07 0.72 -8.32
C HIS A 54 -2.70 0.89 -6.83
N ASP A 55 -3.67 0.70 -5.95
CA ASP A 55 -3.63 0.84 -4.49
C ASP A 55 -3.43 -0.48 -3.73
N SER A 56 -3.34 -1.61 -4.43
CA SER A 56 -3.21 -2.94 -3.84
C SER A 56 -1.95 -3.68 -4.31
N ILE A 57 -1.48 -4.60 -3.46
CA ILE A 57 -0.48 -5.61 -3.81
C ILE A 57 -1.04 -6.99 -3.52
N VAL A 58 -0.72 -7.94 -4.38
CA VAL A 58 -0.91 -9.37 -4.12
C VAL A 58 0.45 -9.97 -3.89
N ALA A 59 0.60 -10.75 -2.82
CA ALA A 59 1.87 -11.34 -2.45
C ALA A 59 1.75 -12.83 -2.13
N ASP A 60 2.80 -13.55 -2.48
CA ASP A 60 3.02 -14.95 -2.09
C ASP A 60 3.90 -14.97 -0.84
N VAL A 61 3.43 -15.68 0.18
CA VAL A 61 4.04 -15.76 1.52
C VAL A 61 3.92 -17.21 2.00
N PRO A 62 4.99 -17.82 2.54
CA PRO A 62 4.90 -19.12 3.19
C PRO A 62 3.82 -19.12 4.27
N ARG A 63 2.92 -20.10 4.24
CA ARG A 63 1.75 -20.17 5.12
C ARG A 63 2.08 -20.03 6.60
N ASP A 64 3.19 -20.60 7.03
CA ASP A 64 3.70 -20.56 8.41
C ASP A 64 4.25 -19.20 8.84
N ARG A 65 4.44 -18.27 7.88
CA ARG A 65 4.99 -16.92 8.09
C ARG A 65 3.95 -15.82 7.88
N VAL A 66 2.71 -16.15 7.48
CA VAL A 66 1.68 -15.16 7.19
C VAL A 66 1.39 -14.26 8.39
N ASP A 67 1.23 -14.83 9.59
CA ASP A 67 0.97 -14.07 10.81
C ASP A 67 2.15 -13.17 11.21
N ASP A 68 3.38 -13.51 10.82
CA ASP A 68 4.56 -12.69 11.09
C ASP A 68 4.61 -11.43 10.22
N VAL A 69 4.00 -11.48 9.03
CA VAL A 69 4.13 -10.40 8.03
C VAL A 69 2.86 -9.56 7.87
N LYS A 70 1.67 -10.12 8.12
CA LYS A 70 0.40 -9.45 7.80
C LYS A 70 0.26 -8.09 8.47
N GLU A 71 0.47 -8.02 9.78
CA GLU A 71 0.34 -6.80 10.57
C GLU A 71 1.42 -5.78 10.24
N PRO A 72 2.71 -6.14 10.24
CA PRO A 72 3.72 -5.14 9.92
C PRO A 72 3.66 -4.68 8.46
N VAL A 73 3.22 -5.50 7.50
CA VAL A 73 2.94 -5.02 6.13
C VAL A 73 1.77 -4.04 6.14
N LYS A 74 0.67 -4.35 6.83
CA LYS A 74 -0.46 -3.44 6.99
C LYS A 74 -0.03 -2.09 7.56
N VAL A 75 0.75 -2.08 8.64
CA VAL A 75 1.25 -0.85 9.26
C VAL A 75 2.11 -0.01 8.31
N LEU A 76 2.92 -0.65 7.46
CA LEU A 76 3.73 0.09 6.47
C LEU A 76 2.87 0.75 5.38
N LEU A 77 1.70 0.18 5.08
CA LEU A 77 0.80 0.69 4.05
C LEU A 77 -0.25 1.67 4.62
N GLU A 78 -0.76 1.41 5.83
CA GLU A 78 -1.74 2.22 6.55
C GLU A 78 -1.05 3.40 7.22
N ARG A 79 -0.66 4.39 6.41
CA ARG A 79 0.11 5.54 6.86
C ARG A 79 -0.63 6.85 6.63
N PRO A 80 -0.43 7.86 7.50
CA PRO A 80 -1.10 9.13 7.35
C PRO A 80 -0.60 9.91 6.11
N LEU A 81 -1.47 10.75 5.58
CA LEU A 81 -1.18 11.75 4.56
C LEU A 81 -1.80 13.09 4.92
N VAL A 82 -1.17 14.16 4.43
CA VAL A 82 -1.68 15.52 4.55
C VAL A 82 -2.15 16.00 3.19
N ILE A 83 -3.41 16.42 3.09
CA ILE A 83 -3.92 17.14 1.92
C ILE A 83 -4.55 18.44 2.40
N ASN A 84 -4.14 19.56 1.81
CA ASN A 84 -4.63 20.90 2.18
C ASN A 84 -4.50 21.22 3.69
N GLY A 85 -3.49 20.67 4.35
CA GLY A 85 -3.25 20.86 5.79
C GLY A 85 -4.09 19.98 6.71
N GLU A 86 -4.94 19.10 6.16
CA GLU A 86 -5.68 18.11 6.93
C GLU A 86 -4.99 16.76 6.88
N GLU A 87 -4.77 16.16 8.06
CA GLU A 87 -4.20 14.82 8.20
C GLU A 87 -5.32 13.78 8.19
N PHE A 88 -5.15 12.73 7.39
CA PHE A 88 -6.00 11.55 7.42
C PHE A 88 -5.19 10.30 7.07
N THR A 89 -5.74 9.14 7.39
CA THR A 89 -5.12 7.83 7.10
C THR A 89 -6.04 7.05 6.18
N ILE A 90 -5.48 6.47 5.12
CA ILE A 90 -6.22 5.55 4.25
C ILE A 90 -6.14 4.16 4.90
N PRO A 91 -7.28 3.54 5.27
CA PRO A 91 -7.28 2.22 5.88
C PRO A 91 -6.76 1.18 4.88
N VAL A 92 -6.08 0.15 5.39
CA VAL A 92 -5.60 -0.96 4.56
C VAL A 92 -6.32 -2.24 4.95
N ASP A 93 -6.97 -2.82 3.97
CA ASP A 93 -7.58 -4.13 4.08
C ASP A 93 -6.54 -5.22 3.80
N VAL A 94 -6.60 -6.30 4.58
CA VAL A 94 -5.72 -7.47 4.41
C VAL A 94 -6.62 -8.68 4.19
N GLU A 95 -6.37 -9.39 3.10
CA GLU A 95 -7.08 -10.62 2.78
C GLU A 95 -6.07 -11.75 2.60
N ILE A 96 -6.40 -12.95 3.11
CA ILE A 96 -5.52 -14.13 3.10
C ILE A 96 -6.28 -15.32 2.53
N GLY A 97 -5.62 -16.10 1.68
CA GLY A 97 -6.18 -17.34 1.14
C GLY A 97 -5.13 -18.12 0.35
N GLU A 98 -5.45 -19.36 -0.01
CA GLU A 98 -4.55 -20.21 -0.81
C GLU A 98 -4.62 -19.86 -2.31
N VAL A 99 -5.74 -19.30 -2.76
CA VAL A 99 -5.96 -18.82 -4.11
C VAL A 99 -6.65 -17.45 -4.09
N TRP A 100 -6.34 -16.60 -5.07
CA TRP A 100 -6.86 -15.23 -5.14
C TRP A 100 -8.40 -15.18 -5.18
N GLY A 101 -9.07 -16.19 -5.75
CA GLY A 101 -10.54 -16.24 -5.78
C GLY A 101 -11.21 -16.56 -4.44
N GLU A 102 -10.44 -16.91 -3.41
CA GLU A 102 -10.91 -17.42 -2.11
C GLU A 102 -10.25 -16.69 -0.93
N LEU A 103 -9.86 -15.42 -1.13
CA LEU A 103 -9.29 -14.62 -0.04
C LEU A 103 -10.37 -14.25 0.98
N GLU A 104 -10.02 -14.33 2.26
CA GLU A 104 -10.88 -13.92 3.37
C GLU A 104 -10.22 -12.77 4.16
N ALA A 105 -11.04 -11.86 4.68
CA ALA A 105 -10.56 -10.76 5.52
C ALA A 105 -9.87 -11.29 6.79
N ALA A 106 -8.70 -10.72 7.09
CA ALA A 106 -7.79 -11.21 8.13
C ALA A 106 -7.60 -10.25 9.31
#